data_AF-A0A0P7VJK2-F1
#
_entry.id   AF-A0A0P7VJK2-F1
#
_cell.length_a   1.000
_cell.length_b   1.000
_cell.length_c   1.000
_cell.angle_alpha   90.00
_cell.angle_beta   90.00
_cell.angle_gamma   90.00
#
_symmetry.space_group_name_H-M   'P 1'
#
loop_
_entity.id
_entity.type
_entity.pdbx_description
1 polymer ?
#
loop_
_entity_poly.entity_id
_entity_poly.type
_entity_poly.pdbx_seq_one_letter_code
_entity_poly.pdbx_strand_id
1 'polypeptide(L)'
;MNFTRHIAAALAILSLSALSACSSPQEGASDEQISNALAVELASGLEVRELEVVAIESLGTDDSPLFRTRSTATVAYTEDFYREIGTIDGRPLVERVASAGDTISGTVITTSTPQGDENWRVRFERLEFPPIAGQAASQLGSSQYVVEGSDEYEAISTRIAEEEAAAEAARLQRVSDLTAALAGRWVSSAPVTREGAVYEHRGYQAGYELNLEPANGNTGTGTGSMYVYSQPDDSVSTGVGYTIDESGEFATLTFSGRAYHRQLRTNAGRGMQWRLTADGRMTAQSGRETWVAQLSKE
;
A
#
# COMPACT_ATOMS: atom_id res chain seq x y z
N MET A 1 54.39 -42.67 -7.63
CA MET A 1 55.04 -41.52 -6.96
C MET A 1 54.12 -41.17 -5.79
N ASN A 2 54.33 -41.74 -4.59
CA ASN A 2 55.15 -41.20 -3.49
C ASN A 2 54.81 -39.71 -3.27
N PHE A 3 54.23 -39.25 -2.15
CA PHE A 3 54.67 -39.41 -0.75
C PHE A 3 53.45 -39.43 0.23
N THR A 4 53.46 -39.76 1.53
CA THR A 4 54.29 -40.50 2.50
C THR A 4 53.78 -40.04 3.90
N ARG A 5 53.23 -40.96 4.70
CA ARG A 5 53.33 -41.12 6.19
C ARG A 5 52.85 -39.99 7.14
N HIS A 6 51.88 -40.30 8.01
CA HIS A 6 52.01 -40.76 9.42
C HIS A 6 52.57 -39.73 10.40
N ILE A 7 51.72 -39.31 11.36
CA ILE A 7 52.13 -39.11 12.75
C ILE A 7 51.06 -39.74 13.66
N ALA A 8 51.50 -40.75 14.41
CA ALA A 8 50.85 -41.29 15.58
C ALA A 8 51.46 -40.61 16.82
N ALA A 9 50.64 -40.28 17.84
CA ALA A 9 51.02 -40.10 19.24
C ALA A 9 49.74 -39.73 20.02
N ALA A 10 49.24 -40.60 20.90
CA ALA A 10 49.57 -40.68 22.34
C ALA A 10 48.72 -39.69 23.16
N LEU A 11 47.76 -40.17 23.94
CA LEU A 11 47.91 -40.67 25.32
C LEU A 11 47.73 -39.53 26.34
N ALA A 12 46.80 -39.75 27.29
CA ALA A 12 46.60 -39.00 28.53
C ALA A 12 45.91 -37.62 28.35
N ILE A 13 44.95 -37.18 29.15
CA ILE A 13 44.62 -37.45 30.55
C ILE A 13 43.09 -37.37 30.67
N LEU A 14 42.51 -38.43 31.23
CA LEU A 14 41.14 -38.45 31.73
C LEU A 14 41.09 -37.56 32.98
N SER A 15 41.04 -36.24 32.78
CA SER A 15 40.78 -35.29 33.87
C SER A 15 39.28 -35.32 34.16
N LEU A 16 38.90 -36.27 35.00
CA LEU A 16 37.67 -36.26 35.77
C LEU A 16 37.71 -34.99 36.66
N SER A 17 37.42 -33.84 36.06
CA SER A 17 37.05 -32.64 36.79
C SER A 17 35.66 -32.93 37.35
N ALA A 18 35.64 -33.65 38.47
CA ALA A 18 34.60 -33.49 39.46
C ALA A 18 34.66 -32.01 39.89
N LEU A 19 34.00 -31.17 39.10
CA LEU A 19 33.42 -29.94 39.58
C LEU A 19 32.45 -30.39 40.67
N SER A 20 32.99 -30.49 41.87
CA SER A 20 32.26 -30.34 43.10
C SER A 20 31.49 -29.02 42.97
N ALA A 21 30.29 -29.12 42.38
CA ALA A 21 29.21 -28.20 42.62
C ALA A 21 29.00 -28.25 44.13
N CYS A 22 29.59 -27.28 44.84
CA CYS A 22 29.10 -26.87 46.14
C CYS A 22 27.71 -26.29 45.89
N SER A 23 26.73 -27.15 45.63
CA SER A 23 25.32 -26.81 45.73
C SER A 23 25.07 -26.62 47.21
N SER A 24 25.29 -25.41 47.70
CA SER A 24 24.55 -24.93 48.87
C SER A 24 23.08 -25.33 48.64
N PRO A 25 22.37 -25.88 49.64
CA PRO A 25 20.94 -26.17 49.51
C PRO A 25 20.27 -24.95 48.92
N GLN A 26 19.79 -25.04 47.66
CA GLN A 26 19.27 -23.89 46.96
C GLN A 26 17.92 -23.57 47.58
N GLU A 27 17.88 -22.50 48.37
CA GLU A 27 16.66 -22.01 48.99
C GLU A 27 15.79 -21.34 47.90
N GLY A 28 14.55 -21.82 47.70
CA GLY A 28 13.65 -21.33 46.65
C GLY A 28 13.62 -22.17 45.38
N ALA A 29 12.96 -21.65 44.35
CA ALA A 29 12.85 -22.33 43.05
C ALA A 29 14.20 -22.45 42.36
N SER A 30 14.48 -23.63 41.80
CA SER A 30 15.68 -23.88 40.98
C SER A 30 15.61 -23.17 39.62
N ASP A 31 16.77 -23.01 38.98
CA ASP A 31 16.91 -22.42 37.64
C ASP A 31 16.03 -23.13 36.61
N GLU A 32 15.92 -24.46 36.69
CA GLU A 32 15.04 -25.26 35.83
C GLU A 32 13.56 -24.96 36.06
N GLN A 33 13.13 -24.82 37.33
CA GLN A 33 11.74 -24.49 37.66
C GLN A 33 11.37 -23.08 37.20
N ILE A 34 12.29 -22.11 37.33
CA ILE A 34 12.09 -20.75 36.85
C ILE A 34 12.08 -20.73 35.31
N SER A 35 12.97 -21.47 34.66
CA SER A 35 13.04 -21.60 33.19
C SER A 35 11.76 -22.20 32.62
N ASN A 36 11.26 -23.29 33.20
CA ASN A 36 10.01 -23.93 32.79
C ASN A 36 8.79 -23.00 32.99
N ALA A 37 8.75 -22.26 34.10
CA ALA A 37 7.71 -21.26 34.30
C ALA A 37 7.80 -20.13 33.27
N LEU A 38 9.01 -19.69 32.92
CA LEU A 38 9.24 -18.61 31.95
C LEU A 38 8.84 -19.04 30.54
N ALA A 39 9.14 -20.28 30.15
CA ALA A 39 8.77 -20.83 28.85
C ALA A 39 7.27 -20.78 28.56
N VAL A 40 6.42 -20.82 29.60
CA VAL A 40 4.96 -20.70 29.47
C VAL A 40 4.50 -19.25 29.27
N GLU A 41 5.25 -18.28 29.79
CA GLU A 41 4.94 -16.84 29.70
C GLU A 41 5.48 -16.20 28.41
N LEU A 42 6.46 -16.81 27.76
CA LEU A 42 7.03 -16.29 26.52
C LEU A 42 6.02 -16.34 25.36
N ALA A 43 6.11 -15.33 24.48
CA ALA A 43 5.34 -15.33 23.24
C ALA A 43 5.74 -16.52 22.35
N SER A 44 4.82 -16.96 21.48
CA SER A 44 5.13 -18.00 20.49
C SER A 44 6.35 -17.61 19.66
N GLY A 45 7.16 -18.59 19.29
CA GLY A 45 8.39 -18.35 18.55
C GLY A 45 9.59 -18.02 19.42
N LEU A 46 9.47 -17.99 20.76
CA LEU A 46 10.57 -17.76 21.70
C LEU A 46 10.81 -18.96 22.61
N GLU A 47 12.08 -19.20 22.96
CA GLU A 47 12.46 -20.25 23.92
C GLU A 47 13.55 -19.78 24.89
N VAL A 48 13.49 -20.26 26.14
CA VAL A 48 14.55 -19.99 27.12
C VAL A 48 15.78 -20.83 26.76
N ARG A 49 16.91 -20.19 26.48
CA ARG A 49 18.19 -20.86 26.20
C ARG A 49 19.05 -21.00 27.43
N GLU A 50 19.09 -19.96 28.24
CA GLU A 50 19.91 -19.89 29.44
C GLU A 50 19.18 -19.10 30.51
N LEU A 51 19.29 -19.57 31.75
CA LEU A 51 18.81 -18.88 32.93
C LEU A 51 19.82 -19.09 34.05
N GLU A 52 20.22 -17.99 34.68
CA GLU A 52 21.15 -18.00 35.81
C GLU A 52 20.54 -17.19 36.95
N VAL A 53 20.39 -17.81 38.12
CA VAL A 53 19.98 -17.11 39.34
C VAL A 53 21.16 -16.32 39.90
N VAL A 54 21.03 -14.99 39.90
CA VAL A 54 22.09 -14.06 40.36
C VAL A 54 21.94 -13.73 41.84
N ALA A 55 20.71 -13.67 42.35
CA ALA A 55 20.44 -13.38 43.76
C ALA A 55 19.17 -14.04 44.26
N ILE A 56 19.18 -14.43 45.54
CA ILE A 56 18.06 -15.01 46.27
C ILE A 56 17.88 -14.21 47.57
N GLU A 57 16.65 -13.82 47.87
CA GLU A 57 16.26 -13.06 49.06
C GLU A 57 15.09 -13.78 49.75
N SER A 58 15.22 -14.08 51.04
CA SER A 58 14.11 -14.61 51.84
C SER A 58 13.20 -13.47 52.28
N LEU A 59 11.93 -13.57 51.92
CA LEU A 59 10.87 -12.62 52.31
C LEU A 59 9.85 -13.25 53.28
N GLY A 60 9.96 -14.56 53.52
CA GLY A 60 9.04 -15.33 54.34
C GLY A 60 9.55 -15.60 55.75
N THR A 61 8.81 -16.44 56.45
CA THR A 61 9.18 -17.01 57.76
C THR A 61 9.41 -18.52 57.62
N ASP A 62 9.98 -19.15 58.64
CA ASP A 62 10.25 -20.60 58.63
C ASP A 62 8.96 -21.43 58.41
N ASP A 63 7.83 -20.97 58.91
CA ASP A 63 6.51 -21.60 58.78
C ASP A 63 5.73 -21.17 57.52
N SER A 64 6.21 -20.17 56.79
CA SER A 64 5.64 -19.68 55.54
C SER A 64 6.74 -19.16 54.62
N PRO A 65 7.57 -20.06 54.07
CA PRO A 65 8.72 -19.67 53.27
C PRO A 65 8.29 -19.02 51.95
N LEU A 66 8.92 -17.89 51.67
CA LEU A 66 8.73 -17.10 50.46
C LEU A 66 10.10 -16.59 50.04
N PHE A 67 10.52 -16.96 48.84
CA PHE A 67 11.79 -16.51 48.29
C PHE A 67 11.56 -15.62 47.08
N ARG A 68 12.36 -14.57 46.98
CA ARG A 68 12.44 -13.72 45.80
C ARG A 68 13.76 -13.98 45.11
N THR A 69 13.71 -14.21 43.80
CA THR A 69 14.91 -14.44 43.00
C THR A 69 15.05 -13.36 41.94
N ARG A 70 16.30 -12.97 41.68
CA ARG A 70 16.69 -12.18 40.51
C ARG A 70 17.54 -13.06 39.63
N SER A 71 17.11 -13.26 38.40
CA SER A 71 17.79 -14.08 37.40
C SER A 71 18.10 -13.27 36.15
N THR A 72 19.19 -13.60 35.48
CA THR A 72 19.43 -13.22 34.09
C THR A 72 18.94 -14.34 33.20
N ALA A 73 18.20 -14.01 32.15
CA ALA A 73 17.67 -14.99 31.20
C ALA A 73 18.04 -14.57 29.77
N THR A 74 18.45 -15.55 28.97
CA THR A 74 18.65 -15.42 27.53
C THR A 74 17.60 -16.25 26.82
N VAL A 75 16.85 -15.58 25.96
CA VAL A 75 15.76 -16.14 25.16
C VAL A 75 16.17 -16.12 23.70
N ALA A 76 15.97 -17.22 22.97
CA ALA A 76 16.21 -17.28 21.53
C ALA A 76 14.91 -17.23 20.74
N TYR A 77 14.99 -16.64 19.54
CA TYR A 77 13.97 -16.77 18.52
C TYR A 77 14.09 -18.16 17.87
N THR A 78 13.00 -18.93 17.88
CA THR A 78 12.92 -20.26 17.26
C THR A 78 12.55 -20.20 15.77
N GLU A 79 12.05 -19.05 15.32
CA GLU A 79 11.66 -18.76 13.94
C GLU A 79 11.89 -17.27 13.65
N ASP A 80 11.80 -16.88 12.38
CA ASP A 80 11.89 -15.47 11.99
C ASP A 80 10.69 -14.67 12.56
N PHE A 81 10.97 -13.45 13.00
CA PHE A 81 9.95 -12.51 13.44
C PHE A 81 9.81 -11.40 12.41
N TYR A 82 8.56 -11.03 12.14
CA TYR A 82 8.25 -9.98 11.17
C TYR A 82 7.33 -8.92 11.75
N ARG A 83 7.46 -7.71 11.21
CA ARG A 83 6.60 -6.57 11.49
C ARG A 83 5.88 -6.17 10.20
N GLU A 84 4.56 -6.05 10.27
CA GLU A 84 3.78 -5.52 9.14
C GLU A 84 4.12 -4.03 8.93
N ILE A 85 4.50 -3.69 7.70
CA ILE A 85 4.89 -2.34 7.28
C ILE A 85 3.95 -1.75 6.22
N GLY A 86 3.03 -2.56 5.67
CA GLY A 86 2.04 -2.09 4.72
C GLY A 86 1.36 -3.22 3.97
N THR A 87 0.93 -2.92 2.75
CA THR A 87 0.35 -3.91 1.84
C THR A 87 0.92 -3.75 0.43
N ILE A 88 1.09 -4.85 -0.28
CA ILE A 88 1.49 -4.88 -1.68
C ILE A 88 0.64 -5.91 -2.41
N ASP A 89 0.02 -5.50 -3.52
CA ASP A 89 -0.84 -6.39 -4.33
C ASP A 89 -1.96 -7.07 -3.50
N GLY A 90 -2.54 -6.32 -2.55
CA GLY A 90 -3.58 -6.81 -1.65
C GLY A 90 -3.11 -7.79 -0.56
N ARG A 91 -1.80 -8.00 -0.41
CA ARG A 91 -1.19 -8.89 0.59
C ARG A 91 -0.42 -8.09 1.65
N PRO A 92 -0.33 -8.55 2.91
CA PRO A 92 0.50 -7.92 3.92
C PRO A 92 1.97 -7.88 3.48
N LEU A 93 2.57 -6.69 3.52
CA LEU A 93 4.00 -6.48 3.35
C LEU A 93 4.65 -6.43 4.73
N VAL A 94 5.61 -7.30 4.97
CA VAL A 94 6.26 -7.44 6.27
C VAL A 94 7.78 -7.26 6.15
N GLU A 95 8.39 -6.69 7.18
CA GLU A 95 9.83 -6.54 7.35
C GLU A 95 10.31 -7.53 8.41
N ARG A 96 11.42 -8.23 8.16
CA ARG A 96 12.01 -9.12 9.17
C ARG A 96 12.73 -8.30 10.24
N VAL A 97 12.37 -8.52 11.50
CA VAL A 97 12.92 -7.78 12.66
C VAL A 97 13.83 -8.63 13.55
N ALA A 98 13.70 -9.96 13.50
CA ALA A 98 14.65 -10.90 14.08
C ALA A 98 14.67 -12.19 13.27
N SER A 99 15.80 -12.89 13.27
CA SER A 99 15.97 -14.18 12.58
C SER A 99 15.92 -15.32 13.58
N ALA A 100 15.55 -16.51 13.11
CA ALA A 100 15.68 -17.73 13.89
C ALA A 100 17.13 -17.91 14.40
N GLY A 101 17.29 -18.15 15.70
CA GLY A 101 18.58 -18.27 16.38
C GLY A 101 19.13 -16.98 16.99
N ASP A 102 18.55 -15.81 16.67
CA ASP A 102 18.89 -14.57 17.37
C ASP A 102 18.51 -14.70 18.85
N THR A 103 19.16 -13.92 19.72
CA THR A 103 18.92 -13.97 21.17
C THR A 103 18.67 -12.61 21.77
N ILE A 104 17.80 -12.55 22.77
CA ILE A 104 17.62 -11.39 23.65
C ILE A 104 17.91 -11.79 25.10
N SER A 105 18.58 -10.91 25.84
CA SER A 105 18.83 -11.12 27.26
C SER A 105 18.06 -10.10 28.08
N GLY A 106 17.56 -10.53 29.24
CA GLY A 106 16.77 -9.70 30.14
C GLY A 106 16.94 -10.11 31.59
N THR A 107 16.37 -9.30 32.48
CA THR A 107 16.28 -9.59 33.92
C THR A 107 14.90 -10.11 34.26
N VAL A 108 14.85 -11.17 35.04
CA VAL A 108 13.62 -11.81 35.51
C VAL A 108 13.62 -11.74 37.04
N ILE A 109 12.55 -11.20 37.62
CA ILE A 109 12.32 -11.21 39.06
C ILE A 109 11.12 -12.08 39.34
N THR A 110 11.33 -13.11 40.17
CA THR A 110 10.26 -14.04 40.56
C THR A 110 10.11 -14.14 42.06
N THR A 111 8.92 -14.57 42.48
CA THR A 111 8.68 -15.08 43.83
C THR A 111 8.33 -16.56 43.77
N SER A 112 8.81 -17.32 44.73
CA SER A 112 8.57 -18.75 44.82
C SER A 112 8.08 -19.14 46.22
N THR A 113 6.97 -19.88 46.26
CA THR A 113 6.43 -20.51 47.48
C THR A 113 6.43 -22.03 47.31
N PRO A 114 6.76 -22.82 48.35
CA PRO A 114 6.80 -24.27 48.20
C PRO A 114 5.40 -24.84 47.94
N GLN A 115 5.37 -25.94 47.19
CA GLN A 115 4.18 -26.71 46.85
C GLN A 115 4.48 -28.20 47.04
N GLY A 116 4.79 -28.58 48.28
CA GLY A 116 5.33 -29.90 48.64
C GLY A 116 6.84 -29.86 48.80
N ASP A 117 7.47 -31.05 48.80
CA ASP A 117 8.87 -31.19 49.22
C ASP A 117 9.89 -30.75 48.16
N GLU A 118 9.56 -30.87 46.87
CA GLU A 118 10.49 -30.58 45.74
C GLU A 118 9.94 -29.60 44.71
N ASN A 119 8.67 -29.18 44.85
CA ASN A 119 8.01 -28.32 43.88
C ASN A 119 7.86 -26.91 44.41
N TRP A 120 8.14 -25.93 43.54
CA TRP A 120 7.93 -24.52 43.83
C TRP A 120 6.90 -23.94 42.89
N ARG A 121 5.98 -23.14 43.45
CA ARG A 121 5.12 -22.29 42.65
C ARG A 121 5.87 -21.00 42.36
N VAL A 122 6.26 -20.79 41.11
CA VAL A 122 6.93 -19.58 40.63
C VAL A 122 5.89 -18.56 40.17
N ARG A 123 6.07 -17.29 40.54
CA ARG A 123 5.28 -16.16 40.06
C ARG A 123 6.21 -15.04 39.60
N PHE A 124 5.96 -14.50 38.41
CA PHE A 124 6.73 -13.39 37.88
C PHE A 124 6.29 -12.07 38.51
N GLU A 125 7.22 -11.38 39.19
CA GLU A 125 7.01 -10.00 39.62
C GLU A 125 7.31 -9.03 38.47
N ARG A 126 8.39 -9.31 37.72
CA ARG A 126 8.88 -8.41 36.69
C ARG A 126 9.68 -9.16 35.62
N LEU A 127 9.42 -8.82 34.37
CA LEU A 127 10.16 -9.27 33.19
C LEU A 127 10.73 -8.04 32.49
N GLU A 128 12.06 -7.91 32.47
CA GLU A 128 12.77 -6.77 31.89
C GLU A 128 13.58 -7.25 30.68
N PHE A 129 12.89 -7.46 29.57
CA PHE A 129 13.50 -7.70 28.26
C PHE A 129 13.41 -6.43 27.40
N PRO A 130 14.33 -6.24 26.43
CA PRO A 130 14.09 -5.29 25.35
C PRO A 130 12.73 -5.58 24.68
N PRO A 131 12.01 -4.56 24.17
CA PRO A 131 10.76 -4.77 23.47
C PRO A 131 10.96 -5.73 22.29
N ILE A 132 10.21 -6.85 22.30
CA ILE A 132 10.17 -7.79 21.18
C ILE A 132 9.32 -7.14 20.09
N ALA A 133 9.94 -6.79 18.97
CA ALA A 133 9.24 -6.23 17.82
C ALA A 133 8.61 -7.35 16.98
N GLY A 134 7.46 -7.07 16.37
CA GLY A 134 6.84 -7.98 15.41
C GLY A 134 6.16 -9.20 16.04
N GLN A 135 5.90 -10.19 15.19
CA GLN A 135 5.26 -11.46 15.53
C GLN A 135 6.01 -12.60 14.84
N ALA A 136 5.94 -13.78 15.43
CA ALA A 136 6.54 -14.98 14.87
C ALA A 136 5.93 -15.33 13.50
N ALA A 137 6.71 -15.90 12.58
CA ALA A 137 6.24 -16.30 11.25
C ALA A 137 4.96 -17.17 11.31
N SER A 138 4.91 -18.10 12.27
CA SER A 138 3.77 -18.98 12.53
C SER A 138 2.48 -18.25 12.93
N GLN A 139 2.58 -17.03 13.46
CA GLN A 139 1.43 -16.22 13.92
C GLN A 139 0.84 -15.32 12.83
N LEU A 140 1.55 -15.08 11.73
CA LEU A 140 1.06 -14.25 10.60
C LEU A 140 -0.09 -14.91 9.80
N GLY A 141 -0.48 -16.12 10.20
CA GLY A 141 -1.59 -16.86 9.62
C GLY A 141 -1.27 -17.51 8.28
N SER A 142 -2.26 -18.20 7.70
CA SER A 142 -2.13 -18.85 6.39
C SER A 142 -2.17 -17.87 5.22
N SER A 143 -2.36 -16.57 5.48
CA SER A 143 -2.25 -15.52 4.48
C SER A 143 -0.81 -15.43 4.01
N GLN A 144 -0.59 -15.63 2.71
CA GLN A 144 0.71 -15.44 2.08
C GLN A 144 1.11 -13.96 2.23
N TYR A 145 1.98 -13.66 3.19
CA TYR A 145 2.63 -12.36 3.32
C TYR A 145 3.80 -12.26 2.35
N VAL A 146 4.20 -11.03 2.02
CA VAL A 146 5.38 -10.75 1.21
C VAL A 146 6.44 -10.12 2.10
N VAL A 147 7.65 -10.67 2.09
CA VAL A 147 8.77 -10.14 2.88
C VAL A 147 9.48 -9.06 2.07
N GLU A 148 9.66 -7.88 2.65
CA GLU A 148 10.41 -6.78 2.03
C GLU A 148 11.83 -7.24 1.63
N GLY A 149 12.24 -6.91 0.40
CA GLY A 149 13.53 -7.30 -0.16
C GLY A 149 13.68 -8.78 -0.54
N SER A 150 12.61 -9.57 -0.46
CA SER A 150 12.60 -10.93 -1.04
C SER A 150 12.50 -10.89 -2.56
N ASP A 151 12.92 -11.98 -3.23
CA ASP A 151 12.76 -12.12 -4.69
C ASP A 151 11.30 -11.97 -5.13
N GLU A 152 10.34 -12.42 -4.30
CA GLU A 152 8.92 -12.23 -4.55
C GLU A 152 8.51 -10.75 -4.47
N TYR A 153 9.00 -10.03 -3.46
CA TYR A 153 8.78 -8.59 -3.34
C TYR A 153 9.30 -7.85 -4.57
N GLU A 154 10.53 -8.13 -5.01
CA GLU A 154 11.14 -7.49 -6.18
C GLU A 154 10.39 -7.80 -7.47
N ALA A 155 9.88 -9.03 -7.62
CA ALA A 155 9.09 -9.40 -8.78
C ALA A 155 7.75 -8.63 -8.82
N ILE A 156 7.07 -8.48 -7.68
CA ILE A 156 5.80 -7.75 -7.60
C ILE A 156 6.02 -6.25 -7.78
N SER A 157 7.02 -5.68 -7.12
CA SER A 157 7.33 -4.25 -7.21
C SER A 157 7.67 -3.86 -8.65
N THR A 158 8.49 -4.67 -9.33
CA THR A 158 8.82 -4.48 -10.75
C THR A 158 7.58 -4.55 -11.63
N ARG A 159 6.73 -5.57 -11.44
CA ARG A 159 5.48 -5.71 -12.21
C ARG A 159 4.56 -4.49 -12.04
N ILE A 160 4.36 -4.03 -10.81
CA ILE A 160 3.52 -2.84 -10.54
C ILE A 160 4.13 -1.61 -11.22
N ALA A 161 5.44 -1.40 -11.11
CA ALA A 161 6.12 -0.28 -11.75
C ALA A 161 6.02 -0.33 -13.29
N GLU A 162 6.12 -1.52 -13.90
CA GLU A 162 5.94 -1.72 -15.33
C GLU A 162 4.48 -1.44 -15.77
N GLU A 163 3.50 -1.91 -15.00
CA GLU A 163 2.08 -1.66 -15.25
C GLU A 163 1.75 -0.16 -15.16
N GLU A 164 2.27 0.55 -14.15
CA GLU A 164 2.09 2.00 -13.99
C GLU A 164 2.76 2.78 -15.12
N ALA A 165 4.00 2.41 -15.49
CA ALA A 165 4.72 3.04 -16.59
C ALA A 165 4.00 2.82 -17.93
N ALA A 166 3.47 1.62 -18.17
CA ALA A 166 2.69 1.31 -19.37
C ALA A 166 1.36 2.08 -19.39
N ALA A 167 0.66 2.17 -18.25
CA ALA A 167 -0.58 2.92 -18.12
C ALA A 167 -0.36 4.43 -18.36
N GLU A 168 0.72 5.00 -17.82
CA GLU A 168 1.08 6.40 -18.03
C GLU A 168 1.48 6.67 -19.48
N ALA A 169 2.28 5.79 -20.10
CA ALA A 169 2.62 5.89 -21.52
C ALA A 169 1.37 5.84 -22.41
N ALA A 170 0.43 4.93 -22.12
CA ALA A 170 -0.85 4.84 -22.82
C ALA A 170 -1.73 6.08 -22.60
N ARG A 171 -1.71 6.68 -21.40
CA ARG A 171 -2.41 7.94 -21.11
C ARG A 171 -1.82 9.10 -21.91
N LEU A 172 -0.49 9.26 -21.91
CA LEU A 172 0.20 10.30 -22.68
C LEU A 172 -0.05 10.15 -24.19
N GLN A 173 -0.06 8.92 -24.70
CA GLN A 173 -0.41 8.65 -26.08
C GLN A 173 -1.85 9.07 -26.39
N ARG A 174 -2.83 8.71 -25.53
CA ARG A 174 -4.23 9.14 -25.70
C ARG A 174 -4.39 10.66 -25.73
N VAL A 175 -3.70 11.37 -24.82
CA VAL A 175 -3.70 12.84 -24.80
C VAL A 175 -3.10 13.40 -26.09
N SER A 176 -1.98 12.86 -26.56
CA SER A 176 -1.36 13.26 -27.83
C SER A 176 -2.28 13.02 -29.03
N ASP A 177 -2.90 11.84 -29.11
CA ASP A 177 -3.81 11.47 -30.19
C ASP A 177 -5.05 12.38 -30.22
N LEU A 178 -5.65 12.64 -29.06
CA LEU A 178 -6.77 13.58 -28.95
C LEU A 178 -6.34 15.00 -29.34
N THR A 179 -5.16 15.45 -28.91
CA THR A 179 -4.61 16.76 -29.28
C THR A 179 -4.52 16.93 -30.79
N ALA A 180 -3.97 15.93 -31.48
CA ALA A 180 -3.87 15.92 -32.94
C ALA A 180 -5.25 15.81 -33.61
N ALA A 181 -6.16 15.04 -33.02
CA ALA A 181 -7.51 14.85 -33.54
C ALA A 181 -8.35 16.14 -33.47
N LEU A 182 -8.22 16.95 -32.42
CA LEU A 182 -9.07 18.12 -32.19
C LEU A 182 -8.82 19.26 -33.19
N ALA A 183 -7.58 19.50 -33.61
CA ALA A 183 -7.24 20.62 -34.48
C ALA A 183 -7.93 20.52 -35.85
N GLY A 184 -8.50 21.62 -36.34
CA GLY A 184 -9.15 21.72 -37.64
C GLY A 184 -10.64 22.06 -37.58
N ARG A 185 -11.30 21.88 -38.71
CA ARG A 185 -12.71 22.22 -38.90
C ARG A 185 -13.59 21.01 -38.60
N TRP A 186 -14.61 21.24 -37.77
CA TRP A 186 -15.64 20.29 -37.39
C TRP A 186 -17.00 20.87 -37.71
N VAL A 187 -17.86 20.11 -38.36
CA VAL A 187 -19.20 20.55 -38.77
C VAL A 187 -20.22 19.53 -38.32
N SER A 188 -21.39 20.00 -37.89
CA SER A 188 -22.47 19.11 -37.46
C SER A 188 -22.92 18.21 -38.60
N SER A 189 -22.85 16.90 -38.38
CA SER A 189 -23.33 15.89 -39.33
C SER A 189 -24.82 15.57 -39.15
N ALA A 190 -25.42 16.07 -38.07
CA ALA A 190 -26.84 15.98 -37.76
C ALA A 190 -27.30 17.19 -36.95
N PRO A 191 -28.61 17.50 -36.94
CA PRO A 191 -29.17 18.50 -36.04
C PRO A 191 -28.83 18.24 -34.56
N VAL A 192 -28.59 19.31 -33.82
CA VAL A 192 -28.38 19.26 -32.37
C VAL A 192 -29.61 18.66 -31.69
N THR A 193 -29.38 17.79 -30.72
CA THR A 193 -30.44 17.24 -29.88
C THR A 193 -30.39 17.82 -28.47
N ARG A 194 -31.56 17.95 -27.86
CA ARG A 194 -31.78 18.30 -26.46
C ARG A 194 -32.68 17.23 -25.85
N GLU A 195 -32.19 16.57 -24.81
CA GLU A 195 -32.90 15.47 -24.11
C GLU A 195 -33.30 14.34 -25.08
N GLY A 196 -32.45 14.06 -26.08
CA GLY A 196 -32.67 13.01 -27.07
C GLY A 196 -33.59 13.38 -28.23
N ALA A 197 -34.25 14.55 -28.20
CA ALA A 197 -35.06 15.07 -29.30
C ALA A 197 -34.29 16.12 -30.09
N VAL A 198 -34.54 16.24 -31.40
CA VAL A 198 -33.96 17.32 -32.22
C VAL A 198 -34.40 18.68 -31.65
N TYR A 199 -33.43 19.54 -31.39
CA TYR A 199 -33.70 20.90 -30.95
C TYR A 199 -34.16 21.73 -32.15
N GLU A 200 -35.38 22.25 -32.04
CA GLU A 200 -36.01 23.06 -33.08
C GLU A 200 -36.66 24.30 -32.46
N HIS A 201 -36.62 25.41 -33.19
CA HIS A 201 -37.44 26.57 -32.92
C HIS A 201 -38.08 27.08 -34.21
N ARG A 202 -39.43 27.05 -34.29
CA ARG A 202 -40.22 27.54 -35.44
C ARG A 202 -39.82 26.90 -36.79
N GLY A 203 -39.55 25.60 -36.82
CA GLY A 203 -39.11 24.89 -38.03
C GLY A 203 -37.61 24.92 -38.27
N TYR A 204 -36.84 25.71 -37.50
CA TYR A 204 -35.39 25.82 -37.66
C TYR A 204 -34.66 24.93 -36.66
N GLN A 205 -33.77 24.10 -37.18
CA GLN A 205 -32.93 23.18 -36.41
C GLN A 205 -31.54 23.79 -36.21
N ALA A 206 -30.91 23.52 -35.08
CA ALA A 206 -29.56 24.04 -34.80
C ALA A 206 -28.46 23.10 -35.32
N GLY A 207 -27.38 23.70 -35.83
CA GLY A 207 -26.10 23.06 -36.09
C GLY A 207 -24.95 23.86 -35.44
N TYR A 208 -23.82 23.20 -35.26
CA TYR A 208 -22.56 23.77 -34.80
C TYR A 208 -21.44 23.52 -35.81
N GLU A 209 -20.59 24.53 -35.97
CA GLU A 209 -19.30 24.43 -36.63
C GLU A 209 -18.22 24.88 -35.65
N LEU A 210 -17.12 24.14 -35.55
CA LEU A 210 -15.94 24.52 -34.78
C LEU A 210 -14.75 24.60 -35.73
N ASN A 211 -13.91 25.61 -35.54
CA ASN A 211 -12.59 25.68 -36.14
C ASN A 211 -11.57 25.84 -35.02
N LEU A 212 -10.93 24.73 -34.64
CA LEU A 212 -10.02 24.67 -33.51
C LEU A 212 -8.58 24.78 -34.00
N GLU A 213 -7.83 25.72 -33.42
CA GLU A 213 -6.39 25.84 -33.66
C GLU A 213 -5.67 24.67 -32.96
N PRO A 214 -4.46 24.29 -33.41
CA PRO A 214 -3.63 23.33 -32.69
C PRO A 214 -3.42 23.74 -31.23
N ALA A 215 -3.52 22.79 -30.30
CA ALA A 215 -3.32 23.06 -28.89
C ALA A 215 -1.86 23.43 -28.59
N ASN A 216 -1.64 24.29 -27.60
CA ASN A 216 -0.35 24.52 -26.97
C ASN A 216 -0.32 23.78 -25.62
N GLY A 217 0.26 22.58 -25.62
CA GLY A 217 0.11 21.65 -24.50
C GLY A 217 -1.33 21.15 -24.39
N ASN A 218 -1.93 21.25 -23.19
CA ASN A 218 -3.30 20.77 -22.94
C ASN A 218 -4.38 21.82 -23.19
N THR A 219 -4.04 23.01 -23.69
CA THR A 219 -5.02 24.08 -23.93
C THR A 219 -4.93 24.60 -25.35
N GLY A 220 -6.04 25.07 -25.89
CA GLY A 220 -6.07 25.67 -27.20
C GLY A 220 -7.21 26.65 -27.38
N THR A 221 -7.25 27.27 -28.54
CA THR A 221 -8.23 28.29 -28.92
C THR A 221 -8.84 27.98 -30.29
N GLY A 222 -9.90 28.69 -30.63
CA GLY A 222 -10.58 28.52 -31.90
C GLY A 222 -11.80 29.41 -32.01
N THR A 223 -12.62 29.13 -33.02
CA THR A 223 -13.91 29.77 -33.24
C THR A 223 -15.00 28.72 -33.24
N GLY A 224 -16.11 29.02 -32.60
CA GLY A 224 -17.33 28.22 -32.63
C GLY A 224 -18.47 29.02 -33.21
N SER A 225 -19.18 28.43 -34.17
CA SER A 225 -20.34 28.99 -34.83
C SER A 225 -21.55 28.13 -34.58
N MET A 226 -22.69 28.77 -34.32
CA MET A 226 -24.00 28.12 -34.30
C MET A 226 -24.80 28.64 -35.49
N TYR A 227 -25.45 27.74 -36.22
CA TYR A 227 -26.15 28.08 -37.46
C TYR A 227 -27.47 27.34 -37.58
N VAL A 228 -28.34 27.82 -38.47
CA VAL A 228 -29.55 27.09 -38.88
C VAL A 228 -29.15 25.92 -39.77
N TYR A 229 -29.39 24.68 -39.35
CA TYR A 229 -28.85 23.47 -39.98
C TYR A 229 -29.15 23.38 -41.50
N SER A 230 -30.35 23.83 -41.92
CA SER A 230 -30.76 23.86 -43.33
C SER A 230 -30.28 25.09 -44.11
N GLN A 231 -29.70 26.10 -43.44
CA GLN A 231 -29.23 27.37 -44.00
C GLN A 231 -27.93 27.81 -43.28
N PRO A 232 -26.78 27.15 -43.52
CA PRO A 232 -25.54 27.41 -42.78
C PRO A 232 -25.02 28.85 -42.83
N ASP A 233 -25.39 29.61 -43.86
CA ASP A 233 -25.03 31.03 -43.99
C ASP A 233 -25.69 31.91 -42.92
N ASP A 234 -26.83 31.50 -42.35
CA ASP A 234 -27.41 32.15 -41.17
C ASP A 234 -26.76 31.58 -39.91
N SER A 235 -25.68 32.23 -39.49
CA SER A 235 -24.84 31.79 -38.38
C SER A 235 -24.43 32.93 -37.45
N VAL A 236 -24.07 32.58 -36.23
CA VAL A 236 -23.43 33.47 -35.25
C VAL A 236 -22.19 32.80 -34.68
N SER A 237 -21.08 33.54 -34.58
CA SER A 237 -19.78 33.01 -34.16
C SER A 237 -19.26 33.67 -32.89
N THR A 238 -18.44 32.94 -32.14
CA THR A 238 -17.70 33.46 -30.99
C THR A 238 -16.40 32.68 -30.79
N GLY A 239 -15.48 33.23 -30.00
CA GLY A 239 -14.24 32.53 -29.66
C GLY A 239 -14.53 31.32 -28.76
N VAL A 240 -13.72 30.28 -28.91
CA VAL A 240 -13.76 29.08 -28.07
C VAL A 240 -12.37 28.86 -27.49
N GLY A 241 -12.27 28.74 -26.18
CA GLY A 241 -11.11 28.15 -25.52
C GLY A 241 -11.40 26.69 -25.24
N TYR A 242 -10.38 25.82 -25.27
CA TYR A 242 -10.55 24.43 -24.87
C TYR A 242 -9.40 23.91 -24.03
N THR A 243 -9.70 22.89 -23.22
CA THR A 243 -8.74 22.18 -22.37
C THR A 243 -8.93 20.69 -22.51
N ILE A 244 -7.86 19.98 -22.83
CA ILE A 244 -7.82 18.52 -22.97
C ILE A 244 -7.80 17.90 -21.58
N ASP A 245 -8.68 16.93 -21.34
CA ASP A 245 -8.75 16.20 -20.09
C ASP A 245 -7.48 15.36 -19.89
N GLU A 246 -7.05 15.20 -18.63
CA GLU A 246 -5.83 14.45 -18.29
C GLU A 246 -5.88 12.98 -18.73
N SER A 247 -7.08 12.39 -18.86
CA SER A 247 -7.25 11.04 -19.39
C SER A 247 -7.05 10.93 -20.90
N GLY A 248 -7.13 12.06 -21.62
CA GLY A 248 -7.13 12.11 -23.08
C GLY A 248 -8.44 11.66 -23.73
N GLU A 249 -9.54 11.55 -22.98
CA GLU A 249 -10.83 11.06 -23.52
C GLU A 249 -11.66 12.15 -24.21
N PHE A 250 -11.60 13.39 -23.74
CA PHE A 250 -12.34 14.52 -24.31
C PHE A 250 -11.62 15.85 -24.06
N ALA A 251 -12.02 16.88 -24.80
CA ALA A 251 -11.69 18.26 -24.49
C ALA A 251 -12.92 19.01 -23.98
N THR A 252 -12.73 19.86 -22.98
CA THR A 252 -13.74 20.78 -22.49
C THR A 252 -13.63 22.09 -23.26
N LEU A 253 -14.64 22.42 -24.05
CA LEU A 253 -14.81 23.66 -24.79
C LEU A 253 -15.56 24.70 -23.93
N THR A 254 -15.08 25.93 -23.94
CA THR A 254 -15.69 27.09 -23.30
C THR A 254 -15.82 28.22 -24.32
N PHE A 255 -17.05 28.62 -24.61
CA PHE A 255 -17.36 29.72 -25.52
C PHE A 255 -17.17 31.05 -24.79
N SER A 256 -16.35 31.95 -25.34
CA SER A 256 -15.92 33.19 -24.67
C SER A 256 -16.98 34.29 -24.68
N GLY A 257 -17.94 34.26 -25.61
CA GLY A 257 -18.98 35.28 -25.76
C GLY A 257 -20.40 34.71 -25.84
N ARG A 258 -21.38 35.55 -25.52
CA ARG A 258 -22.81 35.26 -25.73
C ARG A 258 -23.21 35.59 -27.17
N ALA A 259 -22.92 34.69 -28.11
CA ALA A 259 -23.40 34.83 -29.48
C ALA A 259 -24.86 34.32 -29.58
N TYR A 260 -25.82 35.25 -29.49
CA TYR A 260 -27.25 34.93 -29.56
C TYR A 260 -27.74 34.81 -31.00
N HIS A 261 -28.27 33.66 -31.37
CA HIS A 261 -28.87 33.42 -32.68
C HIS A 261 -30.36 33.77 -32.66
N ARG A 262 -30.76 34.76 -33.45
CA ARG A 262 -32.12 35.31 -33.41
C ARG A 262 -33.19 34.30 -33.85
N GLN A 263 -32.95 33.54 -34.92
CA GLN A 263 -33.90 32.55 -35.42
C GLN A 263 -34.08 31.38 -34.45
N LEU A 264 -32.98 30.77 -34.00
CA LEU A 264 -32.97 29.64 -33.06
C LEU A 264 -33.34 30.04 -31.61
N ARG A 265 -33.37 31.34 -31.29
CA ARG A 265 -33.66 31.89 -29.94
C ARG A 265 -32.75 31.34 -28.83
N THR A 266 -31.52 30.99 -29.16
CA THR A 266 -30.54 30.43 -28.22
C THR A 266 -29.16 31.05 -28.41
N ASN A 267 -28.23 30.81 -27.47
CA ASN A 267 -26.84 31.28 -27.55
C ASN A 267 -25.91 30.15 -27.98
N ALA A 268 -24.91 30.45 -28.80
CA ALA A 268 -23.75 29.59 -28.95
C ALA A 268 -23.10 29.41 -27.56
N GLY A 269 -23.08 28.18 -27.05
CA GLY A 269 -22.47 27.87 -25.76
C GLY A 269 -23.34 28.04 -24.51
N ARG A 270 -24.39 28.90 -24.47
CA ARG A 270 -25.29 29.15 -23.30
C ARG A 270 -24.60 29.26 -21.92
N GLY A 271 -23.32 29.63 -21.85
CA GLY A 271 -22.53 29.60 -20.60
C GLY A 271 -22.26 28.19 -20.05
N MET A 272 -22.45 27.16 -20.88
CA MET A 272 -22.19 25.76 -20.60
C MET A 272 -20.79 25.38 -21.08
N GLN A 273 -20.15 24.48 -20.33
CA GLN A 273 -18.98 23.76 -20.81
C GLN A 273 -19.44 22.59 -21.68
N TRP A 274 -18.84 22.47 -22.87
CA TRP A 274 -19.11 21.36 -23.77
C TRP A 274 -17.95 20.38 -23.74
N ARG A 275 -18.22 19.09 -23.76
CA ARG A 275 -17.21 18.05 -23.90
C ARG A 275 -17.21 17.57 -25.34
N LEU A 276 -16.06 17.63 -26.01
CA LEU A 276 -15.84 17.14 -27.37
C LEU A 276 -14.87 15.96 -27.32
N THR A 277 -15.32 14.80 -27.80
CA THR A 277 -14.50 13.59 -27.95
C THR A 277 -13.86 13.51 -29.35
N ALA A 278 -12.87 12.64 -29.52
CA ALA A 278 -12.14 12.48 -30.79
C ALA A 278 -13.01 12.02 -31.97
N ASP A 279 -14.16 11.40 -31.70
CA ASP A 279 -15.15 10.97 -32.70
C ASP A 279 -16.14 12.09 -33.09
N GLY A 280 -15.94 13.31 -32.59
CA GLY A 280 -16.79 14.46 -32.91
C GLY A 280 -18.08 14.54 -32.10
N ARG A 281 -18.29 13.68 -31.10
CA ARG A 281 -19.45 13.82 -30.21
C ARG A 281 -19.24 14.98 -29.24
N MET A 282 -20.08 16.00 -29.37
CA MET A 282 -20.06 17.20 -28.52
C MET A 282 -21.25 17.19 -27.56
N THR A 283 -21.02 17.23 -26.25
CA THR A 283 -22.08 17.15 -25.23
C THR A 283 -22.01 18.29 -24.23
N ALA A 284 -23.15 18.79 -23.76
CA ALA A 284 -23.22 19.74 -22.65
C ALA A 284 -24.37 19.40 -21.71
N GLN A 285 -24.19 19.69 -20.43
CA GLN A 285 -25.22 19.52 -19.41
C GLN A 285 -25.53 20.86 -18.75
N SER A 286 -26.82 21.16 -18.57
CA SER A 286 -27.30 22.31 -17.82
C SER A 286 -28.50 21.93 -16.99
N GLY A 287 -28.29 21.78 -15.67
CA GLY A 287 -29.29 21.22 -14.78
C GLY A 287 -29.63 19.79 -15.19
N ARG A 288 -30.87 19.56 -15.61
CA ARG A 288 -31.34 18.24 -16.11
C ARG A 288 -31.28 18.10 -17.63
N GLU A 289 -31.05 19.21 -18.34
CA GLU A 289 -31.02 19.19 -19.80
C GLU A 289 -29.66 18.66 -20.29
N THR A 290 -29.70 17.67 -21.18
CA THR A 290 -28.50 17.19 -21.90
C THR A 290 -28.60 17.61 -23.36
N TRP A 291 -27.57 18.27 -23.86
CA TRP A 291 -27.42 18.68 -25.24
C TRP A 291 -26.37 17.82 -25.91
N VAL A 292 -26.62 17.39 -27.15
CA VAL A 292 -25.69 16.58 -27.94
C VAL A 292 -25.67 17.09 -29.38
N ALA A 293 -24.48 17.35 -29.90
CA ALA A 293 -24.22 17.54 -31.31
C ALA A 293 -23.27 16.45 -31.80
N GLN A 294 -23.56 15.87 -32.96
CA GLN A 294 -22.60 15.00 -33.63
C GLN A 294 -21.89 15.82 -34.70
N LEU A 295 -20.58 15.92 -34.58
CA LEU A 295 -19.73 16.62 -35.53
C LEU A 295 -18.96 15.61 -36.38
N SER A 296 -18.54 16.05 -37.56
CA SER A 296 -17.61 15.36 -38.45
C SER A 296 -16.50 16.33 -38.84
N LYS A 297 -15.29 15.82 -38.94
CA LYS A 297 -14.11 16.58 -39.34
C LYS A 297 -14.08 16.72 -40.86
N GLU A 298 -13.80 17.92 -41.37
CA GLU A 298 -13.67 18.22 -42.81
C GLU A 298 -12.21 18.33 -43.26
#